data_AF-A0A822BFV2-F1
#
_entry.id   AF-A0A822BFV2-F1
#
_cell.length_a   1.000
_cell.length_b   1.000
_cell.length_c   1.000
_cell.angle_alpha   90.00
_cell.angle_beta   90.00
_cell.angle_gamma   90.00
#
_symmetry.space_group_name_H-M   'P 1'
#
loop_
_entity.id
_entity.type
_entity.pdbx_description
1 polymer ?
#
loop_
_entity_poly.entity_id
_entity_poly.type
_entity_poly.pdbx_seq_one_letter_code
_entity_poly.pdbx_strand_id
1 'polypeptide(L)'
;HVSECYQGSVHDIAVLREPGLLEHVDESVKIIADKGYSGEKYVVTPRKKSYERELTAEDKNFNRDINSARAAIENINQRRKTYANLGTVYRGAIDDFHKITKITQVVSALCDMNLNTHPMRQ
;
A
#
# COMPACT_ATOMS: atom_id res chain seq x y z
N HIS A 1 1.85 15.15 8.70
CA HIS A 1 2.40 14.35 9.81
C HIS A 1 3.40 13.36 9.24
N VAL A 2 4.59 13.22 9.82
CA VAL A 2 5.58 12.19 9.43
C VAL A 2 5.78 11.30 10.65
N SER A 3 5.53 9.99 10.51
CA SER A 3 5.72 9.03 11.59
C SER A 3 7.20 8.81 11.86
N GLU A 4 7.55 8.68 13.14
CA GLU A 4 8.83 8.10 13.57
C GLU A 4 8.94 6.65 13.08
N CYS A 5 10.18 6.14 12.97
CA CYS A 5 10.42 4.73 12.65
C CYS A 5 10.06 3.85 13.86
N TYR A 6 9.34 2.75 13.62
CA TYR A 6 9.04 1.77 14.68
C TYR A 6 10.26 0.94 15.05
N GLN A 7 10.46 0.74 16.37
CA GLN A 7 11.54 -0.10 16.89
C GLN A 7 11.12 -1.58 16.88
N GLY A 8 11.89 -2.41 16.18
CA GLY A 8 11.64 -3.86 16.11
C GLY A 8 10.51 -4.24 15.15
N SER A 9 10.07 -5.50 15.22
CA SER A 9 9.02 -6.04 14.35
C SER A 9 7.64 -5.64 14.88
N VAL A 10 7.09 -4.54 14.38
CA VAL A 10 5.70 -4.15 14.65
C VAL A 10 4.80 -4.70 13.54
N HIS A 11 3.69 -5.32 13.92
CA HIS A 11 2.70 -5.77 12.94
C HIS A 11 2.03 -4.58 12.25
N ASP A 12 1.85 -4.65 10.94
CA ASP A 12 1.21 -3.59 10.15
C ASP A 12 -0.15 -3.14 10.71
N ILE A 13 -0.92 -4.06 11.30
CA ILE A 13 -2.21 -3.74 11.91
C ILE A 13 -2.08 -2.88 13.17
N ALA A 14 -0.98 -3.01 13.92
CA ALA A 14 -0.70 -2.18 15.08
C ALA A 14 -0.38 -0.75 14.64
N VAL A 15 0.42 -0.60 13.57
CA VAL A 15 0.70 0.70 12.93
C VAL A 15 -0.59 1.35 12.43
N LEU A 16 -1.49 0.57 11.81
CA LEU A 16 -2.76 1.09 11.31
C LEU A 16 -3.65 1.66 12.41
N ARG A 17 -3.63 1.05 13.59
CA ARG A 17 -4.42 1.46 14.76
C ARG A 17 -3.80 2.64 15.51
N GLU A 18 -2.60 3.08 15.13
CA GLU A 18 -1.99 4.20 15.81
C GLU A 18 -2.81 5.49 15.60
N PRO A 19 -3.01 6.27 16.69
CA PRO A 19 -3.66 7.56 16.61
C PRO A 19 -2.99 8.43 15.55
N GLY A 20 -3.78 9.20 14.82
CA GLY A 20 -3.30 10.10 13.78
C GLY A 20 -3.16 9.50 12.37
N LEU A 21 -3.08 8.17 12.16
CA LEU A 21 -2.99 7.64 10.79
C LEU A 21 -4.36 7.65 10.07
N LEU A 22 -5.38 7.10 10.72
CA LEU A 22 -6.75 7.05 10.19
C LEU A 22 -7.53 8.35 10.41
N GLU A 23 -7.08 9.22 11.33
CA GLU A 23 -7.74 10.50 11.62
C GLU A 23 -7.74 11.48 10.43
N HIS A 24 -6.80 11.31 9.50
CA HIS A 24 -6.70 12.11 8.28
C HIS A 24 -7.45 11.48 7.09
N VAL A 25 -8.02 10.29 7.27
CA VAL A 25 -8.81 9.60 6.25
C VAL A 25 -10.28 9.87 6.54
N ASP A 26 -10.96 10.52 5.59
CA ASP A 26 -12.39 10.78 5.70
C ASP A 26 -13.16 9.46 5.87
N GLU A 27 -14.16 9.42 6.75
CA GLU A 27 -14.94 8.22 7.06
C GLU A 27 -15.69 7.66 5.82
N SER A 28 -15.90 8.49 4.79
CA SER A 28 -16.48 8.08 3.51
C SER A 28 -15.51 7.32 2.60
N VAL A 29 -14.20 7.34 2.89
CA VAL A 29 -13.18 6.67 2.08
C VAL A 29 -13.16 5.18 2.42
N LYS A 30 -13.49 4.36 1.42
CA LYS A 30 -13.40 2.91 1.54
C LYS A 30 -11.95 2.45 1.37
N ILE A 31 -11.33 2.02 2.47
CA ILE A 31 -9.96 1.50 2.46
C ILE A 31 -9.99 0.03 1.99
N ILE A 32 -9.21 -0.32 0.97
CA ILE A 32 -9.00 -1.71 0.53
C ILE A 32 -7.59 -2.12 0.95
N ALA A 33 -7.44 -3.26 1.64
CA ALA A 33 -6.13 -3.70 2.08
C ALA A 33 -5.95 -5.23 2.05
N ASP A 34 -4.75 -5.64 2.46
CA ASP A 34 -4.34 -7.03 2.59
C ASP A 34 -5.07 -7.79 3.69
N LYS A 35 -5.08 -9.12 3.55
CA LYS A 35 -5.66 -10.01 4.56
C LYS A 35 -5.04 -9.82 5.95
N GLY A 36 -3.81 -9.30 6.03
CA GLY A 36 -3.15 -8.92 7.28
C GLY A 36 -3.89 -7.83 8.07
N TYR A 37 -4.80 -7.09 7.42
CA TYR A 37 -5.64 -6.04 8.03
C TYR A 37 -7.09 -6.52 8.28
N SER A 38 -7.33 -7.83 8.24
CA SER A 38 -8.68 -8.36 8.48
C SER A 38 -9.11 -8.11 9.93
N GLY A 39 -10.37 -7.70 10.12
CA GLY A 39 -10.93 -7.38 11.44
C GLY A 39 -10.93 -5.88 11.76
N GLU A 40 -10.35 -5.04 10.89
CA GLU A 40 -10.44 -3.59 11.01
C GLU A 40 -11.77 -3.05 10.48
N LYS A 41 -12.39 -2.17 11.26
CA LYS A 41 -13.76 -1.66 11.00
C LYS A 41 -13.87 -0.90 9.67
N TYR A 42 -12.82 -0.17 9.30
CA TYR A 42 -12.80 0.73 8.15
C TYR A 42 -12.08 0.12 6.92
N VAL A 43 -11.62 -1.12 7.02
CA VAL A 43 -10.82 -1.77 5.97
C VAL A 43 -11.57 -2.94 5.37
N VAL A 44 -11.67 -2.91 4.05
CA VAL A 44 -12.24 -3.97 3.26
C VAL A 44 -11.14 -4.93 2.81
N THR A 45 -11.22 -6.17 3.27
CA THR A 45 -10.29 -7.24 2.89
C THR A 45 -11.00 -8.36 2.13
N PRO A 46 -10.28 -9.14 1.31
CA PRO A 46 -10.86 -10.32 0.66
C PRO A 46 -11.40 -11.31 1.70
N ARG A 47 -12.62 -11.80 1.48
CA ARG A 47 -13.28 -12.78 2.34
C ARG A 47 -12.49 -14.08 2.36
N LYS A 48 -12.19 -14.56 3.56
CA LYS A 48 -11.46 -15.82 3.79
C LYS A 48 -12.44 -16.99 3.83
N LYS A 49 -12.04 -18.11 3.26
CA LYS A 49 -12.70 -19.40 3.46
C LYS A 49 -12.60 -19.78 4.95
N SER A 50 -13.71 -20.14 5.59
CA SER A 50 -13.68 -20.74 6.93
C SER A 50 -13.47 -22.24 6.84
N TYR A 51 -13.04 -22.88 7.93
CA TYR A 51 -12.78 -24.33 7.94
C TYR A 51 -14.03 -25.15 7.58
N GLU A 52 -15.21 -24.69 7.99
CA GLU A 52 -16.47 -25.42 7.87
C GLU A 52 -17.32 -25.01 6.65
N ARG A 53 -16.91 -23.99 5.89
CA ARG A 53 -17.73 -23.46 4.79
C ARG A 53 -16.88 -23.02 3.60
N GLU A 54 -17.32 -23.44 2.42
CA GLU A 54 -16.80 -22.96 1.14
C GLU A 54 -17.22 -21.51 0.84
N LEU A 55 -16.38 -20.81 0.08
CA LEU A 55 -16.75 -19.49 -0.43
C LEU A 55 -17.94 -19.60 -1.37
N THR A 56 -18.98 -18.80 -1.09
CA THR A 56 -20.15 -18.70 -1.95
C THR A 56 -19.81 -18.06 -3.29
N ALA A 57 -20.73 -18.14 -4.25
CA ALA A 57 -20.58 -17.44 -5.52
C ALA A 57 -20.49 -15.92 -5.31
N GLU A 58 -21.25 -15.36 -4.35
CA GLU A 58 -21.15 -13.94 -3.99
C GLU A 58 -19.78 -13.61 -3.39
N ASP A 59 -19.25 -14.44 -2.48
CA ASP A 59 -17.92 -14.20 -1.89
C ASP A 59 -16.81 -14.23 -2.94
N LYS A 60 -16.91 -15.13 -3.92
CA LYS A 60 -15.95 -15.24 -5.03
C LYS A 60 -16.02 -14.02 -5.94
N ASN A 61 -17.21 -13.55 -6.29
CA ASN A 61 -17.40 -12.34 -7.08
C ASN A 61 -16.84 -11.12 -6.33
N PHE A 62 -17.18 -10.96 -5.05
CA PHE A 62 -16.64 -9.89 -4.21
C PHE A 62 -15.11 -9.92 -4.15
N ASN A 63 -14.51 -11.11 -3.94
CA ASN A 63 -13.06 -11.26 -3.92
C ASN A 63 -12.43 -10.94 -5.28
N ARG A 64 -13.09 -11.28 -6.40
CA ARG A 64 -12.60 -10.93 -7.74
C ARG A 64 -12.50 -9.42 -7.91
N ASP A 65 -13.53 -8.68 -7.50
CA ASP A 65 -13.57 -7.22 -7.64
C ASP A 65 -12.50 -6.55 -6.77
N ILE A 66 -12.39 -6.97 -5.51
CA ILE A 66 -11.36 -6.48 -4.58
C ILE A 66 -9.95 -6.83 -5.07
N ASN A 67 -9.73 -8.06 -5.54
CA ASN A 67 -8.42 -8.48 -6.03
C ASN A 67 -8.05 -7.78 -7.35
N SER A 68 -9.00 -7.43 -8.20
CA SER A 68 -8.74 -6.64 -9.40
C SER A 68 -8.24 -5.23 -9.04
N ALA A 69 -8.90 -4.55 -8.09
CA ALA A 69 -8.44 -3.24 -7.60
C ALA A 69 -7.03 -3.33 -6.98
N ARG A 70 -6.76 -4.38 -6.20
CA ARG A 70 -5.43 -4.63 -5.62
C ARG A 70 -4.37 -4.91 -6.67
N ALA A 71 -4.68 -5.69 -7.69
CA ALA A 71 -3.73 -6.03 -8.75
C ALA A 71 -3.22 -4.77 -9.46
N ALA A 72 -4.06 -3.75 -9.66
CA ALA A 72 -3.63 -2.45 -10.18
C ALA A 72 -2.58 -1.79 -9.25
N ILE A 73 -2.83 -1.76 -7.94
CA ILE A 73 -1.89 -1.20 -6.95
C ILE A 73 -0.60 -2.02 -6.88
N GLU A 74 -0.69 -3.34 -6.89
CA GLU A 74 0.46 -4.25 -6.88
C GLU A 74 1.33 -4.06 -8.13
N ASN A 75 0.73 -3.87 -9.31
CA ASN A 75 1.44 -3.55 -10.54
C ASN A 75 2.17 -2.19 -10.47
N ILE A 76 1.55 -1.16 -9.90
CA ILE A 76 2.21 0.14 -9.65
C ILE A 76 3.39 -0.06 -8.71
N ASN A 77 3.20 -0.77 -7.60
CA ASN A 77 4.24 -1.07 -6.63
C ASN A 77 5.41 -1.84 -7.25
N GLN A 78 5.13 -2.80 -8.14
CA GLN A 78 6.17 -3.53 -8.86
C GLN A 78 6.98 -2.61 -9.78
N ARG A 79 6.32 -1.76 -10.58
CA ARG A 79 7.02 -0.78 -11.44
C ARG A 79 7.87 0.20 -10.63
N ARG A 80 7.36 0.67 -9.48
CA ARG A 80 8.14 1.51 -8.56
C ARG A 80 9.41 0.82 -8.09
N LYS A 81 9.35 -0.48 -7.77
CA LYS A 81 10.50 -1.26 -7.29
C LYS A 81 11.62 -1.41 -8.33
N THR A 82 11.34 -1.19 -9.62
CA THR A 82 12.37 -1.14 -10.68
C THR A 82 13.39 -0.03 -10.43
N TYR A 83 12.99 1.06 -9.80
CA TYR A 83 13.89 2.17 -9.46
C TYR A 83 14.60 1.89 -8.14
N ALA A 84 15.87 1.49 -8.20
CA ALA A 84 16.66 1.09 -7.02
C ALA A 84 16.64 2.13 -5.89
N ASN A 85 16.59 3.43 -6.21
CA ASN A 85 16.48 4.52 -5.24
C ASN A 85 15.17 4.51 -4.43
N LEU A 86 14.08 3.96 -5.01
CA LEU A 86 12.78 3.81 -4.35
C LEU A 86 12.55 2.39 -3.81
N GLY A 87 13.34 1.42 -4.27
CA GLY A 87 13.19 0.00 -3.94
C GLY A 87 14.16 -0.52 -2.88
N THR A 88 15.22 0.21 -2.57
CA THR A 88 16.27 -0.22 -1.63
C THR A 88 16.46 0.78 -0.50
N VAL A 89 16.94 0.28 0.64
CA VAL A 89 17.33 1.14 1.77
C VAL A 89 18.51 2.02 1.33
N TYR A 90 18.35 3.32 1.46
CA TYR A 90 19.44 4.27 1.22
C TYR A 90 20.58 4.04 2.23
N ARG A 91 21.82 3.91 1.75
CA ARG A 91 23.01 3.62 2.57
C ARG A 91 24.05 4.75 2.58
N GLY A 92 23.77 5.88 1.94
CA GLY A 92 24.65 7.05 1.99
C GLY A 92 24.50 7.81 3.32
N ALA A 93 25.37 8.79 3.53
CA ALA A 93 25.27 9.66 4.70
C ALA A 93 23.98 10.51 4.63
N ILE A 94 23.28 10.60 5.77
CA ILE A 94 21.97 11.28 5.93
C ILE A 94 22.16 12.79 6.15
N ASP A 95 23.40 13.24 6.33
CA ASP A 95 23.79 14.64 6.51
C ASP A 95 23.30 15.57 5.38
N ASP A 96 23.03 15.02 4.19
CA ASP A 96 22.43 15.74 3.07
C ASP A 96 20.99 15.28 2.75
N PHE A 97 20.16 15.19 3.80
CA PHE A 97 18.74 14.82 3.72
C PHE A 97 17.96 15.59 2.63
N HIS A 98 18.31 16.86 2.41
CA HIS A 98 17.68 17.70 1.39
C HIS A 98 17.97 17.21 -0.03
N LYS A 99 19.21 16.80 -0.29
CA LYS A 99 19.61 16.22 -1.58
C LYS A 99 18.94 14.88 -1.82
N ILE A 100 18.87 14.01 -0.81
CA ILE A 100 18.16 12.72 -0.90
C ILE A 100 16.69 12.96 -1.22
N THR A 101 16.04 13.87 -0.48
CA THR A 101 14.64 14.24 -0.70
C THR A 101 14.39 14.72 -2.13
N LYS A 102 15.26 15.60 -2.65
CA LYS A 102 15.17 16.07 -4.05
C LYS A 102 15.32 14.94 -5.06
N ILE A 103 16.26 14.03 -4.86
CA ILE A 103 16.45 12.86 -5.73
C ILE A 103 15.19 12.00 -5.70
N THR A 104 14.64 11.71 -4.52
CA THR A 104 13.39 10.95 -4.37
C THR A 104 12.23 11.63 -5.09
N GLN A 105 12.07 12.95 -4.95
CA GLN A 105 11.01 13.71 -5.65
C GLN A 105 11.13 13.61 -7.18
N VAL A 106 12.34 13.78 -7.72
CA VAL A 106 12.57 13.67 -9.17
C VAL A 106 12.30 12.25 -9.68
N VAL A 107 12.79 11.23 -8.96
CA VAL A 107 12.55 9.83 -9.34
C VAL A 107 11.06 9.47 -9.25
N SER A 108 10.35 9.94 -8.22
CA SER A 108 8.89 9.79 -8.12
C SER A 108 8.17 10.45 -9.30
N ALA A 109 8.53 11.69 -9.66
CA ALA A 109 7.95 12.38 -10.81
C ALA A 109 8.21 11.63 -12.13
N LEU A 110 9.40 11.02 -12.30
CA LEU A 110 9.71 10.16 -13.44
C LEU A 110 8.85 8.89 -13.44
N CYS A 111 8.60 8.28 -12.28
CA CYS A 111 7.69 7.14 -12.15
C CYS A 111 6.26 7.53 -12.57
N ASP A 112 5.76 8.67 -12.09
CA ASP A 112 4.42 9.17 -12.42
C ASP A 112 4.29 9.45 -13.91
N MET A 113 5.29 10.09 -14.52
CA MET A 113 5.34 10.28 -15.98
C MET A 113 5.37 8.95 -16.73
N ASN A 114 6.11 7.95 -16.24
CA ASN A 114 6.14 6.62 -16.85
C ASN A 114 4.78 5.91 -16.78
N LEU A 115 4.10 5.99 -15.63
CA LEU A 115 2.75 5.43 -15.43
C LEU A 115 1.72 6.10 -16.34
N ASN A 116 1.80 7.41 -16.52
CA ASN A 116 0.90 8.17 -17.39
C ASN A 116 1.14 7.91 -18.88
N THR A 117 2.40 7.71 -19.29
CA THR A 117 2.76 7.41 -20.69
C THR A 117 2.50 5.95 -21.07
N HIS A 118 2.57 5.03 -20.10
CA HIS A 118 2.37 3.60 -20.31
C HIS A 118 1.27 3.09 -19.35
N PRO A 119 -0.01 3.41 -19.61
CA PRO A 119 -1.10 3.04 -18.72
C PRO A 119 -1.13 1.52 -18.53
N MET A 120 -1.48 1.09 -17.32
CA MET A 120 -1.64 -0.32 -17.03
C MET A 120 -2.83 -0.87 -17.83
N ARG A 121 -2.67 -2.09 -18.35
CA ARG A 121 -3.78 -2.83 -18.94
C ARG A 121 -4.79 -3.10 -17.81
N GLN A 122 -6.01 -2.60 -17.98
CA GLN A 122 -7.12 -2.91 -17.07
C GLN A 122 -7.59 -4.34 -17.27
#